data_AF-A0A1I2Q5X2-F1
#
_entry.id   AF-A0A1I2Q5X2-F1
#
_cell.length_a   1.000
_cell.length_b   1.000
_cell.length_c   1.000
_cell.angle_alpha   90.00
_cell.angle_beta   90.00
_cell.angle_gamma   90.00
#
_symmetry.space_group_name_H-M   'P 1'
#
loop_
_entity.id
_entity.type
_entity.pdbx_description
1 polymer ?
#
loop_
_entity_poly.entity_id
_entity_poly.type
_entity_poly.pdbx_seq_one_letter_code
_entity_poly.pdbx_strand_id
1 'polypeptide(L)'
;MKYYFDDIEAFKEKFKEYYPLDRCECGGFQEMEVSSVDFAIGDKLIEIAGCPILKCGKCKKEIVGHRVVNAVYQTFFEFEKHPGINSCKTTMRSDNRFEYAQKADFIYDSRDLNIPACDFDLDPTNKEGYSLPVYFDRKVLNGFYTDNDYELDFFSESYGEIGKKGSDGWRYEWKIPFGINKNDRVILFLGDLDQIDDDRSIFMFKTYNVDSDHKLVETELYQAQMNCIFSEPILEERIIQLRAGFYNRMIKQVNVDLSHLEDEIKQKKESVAKPISYSEREVSTNIIALDGILNEGISQDGLREISRKLNVEGNIEQLRTRKLLQGIIAKKEGVEKAKDIIAPLFHLNDLRVCFAHLLPEEQIQKYKNNIVKAYGLNDFSEYRKMYDSLIGELYELYKYLNVVDFSDILNEIKLLE
;
A
#
# COMPACT_ATOMS: atom_id res chain seq x y z
N MET A 1 1.08 13.47 -28.71
CA MET A 1 0.95 12.24 -29.55
C MET A 1 0.18 12.59 -30.82
N LYS A 2 0.39 11.91 -31.96
CA LYS A 2 -0.38 12.15 -33.18
C LYS A 2 -0.80 10.84 -33.85
N TYR A 3 -2.03 10.79 -34.34
CA TYR A 3 -2.56 9.70 -35.16
C TYR A 3 -2.87 10.19 -36.57
N TYR A 4 -2.58 9.33 -37.54
CA TYR A 4 -2.82 9.58 -38.96
C TYR A 4 -3.64 8.44 -39.54
N PHE A 5 -4.68 8.79 -40.27
CA PHE A 5 -5.58 7.88 -40.96
C PHE A 5 -5.92 8.44 -42.34
N ASP A 6 -5.93 7.58 -43.36
CA ASP A 6 -6.26 7.98 -44.72
C ASP A 6 -7.73 8.43 -44.84
N ASP A 7 -8.62 7.75 -44.13
CA ASP A 7 -10.05 8.06 -44.07
C ASP A 7 -10.69 7.58 -42.76
N ILE A 8 -12.00 7.79 -42.63
CA ILE A 8 -12.77 7.39 -41.44
C ILE A 8 -12.91 5.87 -41.31
N GLU A 9 -12.82 5.11 -42.40
CA GLU A 9 -12.90 3.64 -42.34
C GLU A 9 -11.61 3.05 -41.76
N ALA A 10 -10.44 3.62 -42.11
CA ALA A 10 -9.17 3.27 -41.47
C ALA A 10 -9.17 3.58 -39.96
N PHE A 11 -9.79 4.69 -39.55
CA PHE A 11 -9.99 5.01 -38.12
C PHE A 11 -10.90 3.98 -37.44
N LYS A 12 -12.06 3.66 -38.03
CA LYS A 12 -13.01 2.66 -37.50
C LYS A 12 -12.36 1.29 -37.37
N GLU A 13 -11.62 0.84 -38.37
CA GLU A 13 -10.98 -0.47 -38.34
C GLU A 13 -9.92 -0.58 -37.23
N LYS A 14 -9.11 0.47 -37.04
CA LYS A 14 -8.15 0.50 -35.93
C LYS A 14 -8.81 0.40 -34.55
N PHE A 15 -10.01 0.96 -34.39
CA PHE A 15 -10.67 1.11 -33.10
C PHE A 15 -11.97 0.29 -32.92
N LYS A 16 -12.26 -0.65 -33.83
CA LYS A 16 -13.53 -1.39 -33.89
C LYS A 16 -13.93 -2.10 -32.59
N GLU A 17 -12.95 -2.61 -31.85
CA GLU A 17 -13.14 -3.31 -30.57
C GLU A 17 -12.17 -2.75 -29.50
N TYR A 18 -11.90 -1.45 -29.58
CA TYR A 18 -10.89 -0.84 -28.73
C TYR A 18 -11.37 -0.64 -27.30
N TYR A 19 -10.79 -1.42 -26.39
CA TYR A 19 -10.82 -1.17 -24.95
C TYR A 19 -9.41 -1.42 -24.39
N PRO A 20 -8.77 -0.41 -23.78
CA PRO A 20 -7.43 -0.57 -23.27
C PRO A 20 -7.42 -1.47 -22.03
N LEU A 21 -6.38 -2.29 -21.91
CA LEU A 21 -6.12 -3.06 -20.70
C LEU A 21 -5.39 -2.18 -19.67
N ASP A 22 -5.65 -2.46 -18.40
CA ASP A 22 -4.98 -1.86 -17.24
C ASP A 22 -3.48 -2.24 -17.15
N ARG A 23 -3.10 -3.36 -17.78
CA ARG A 23 -1.72 -3.82 -17.97
C ARG A 23 -1.24 -3.61 -19.39
N CYS A 24 0.03 -3.23 -19.52
CA CYS A 24 0.75 -3.22 -20.78
C CYS A 24 1.29 -4.62 -21.10
N GLU A 25 1.54 -4.90 -22.39
CA GLU A 25 2.21 -6.12 -22.87
C GLU A 25 3.54 -6.44 -22.15
N CYS A 26 4.25 -5.42 -21.64
CA CYS A 26 5.49 -5.59 -20.88
C CYS A 26 5.28 -5.96 -19.38
N GLY A 27 4.03 -6.11 -18.96
CA GLY A 27 3.59 -6.38 -17.59
C GLY A 27 3.48 -5.15 -16.68
N GLY A 28 3.82 -3.94 -17.16
CA GLY A 28 3.70 -2.72 -16.36
C GLY A 28 2.27 -2.16 -16.34
N PHE A 29 1.88 -1.56 -15.21
CA PHE A 29 0.61 -0.83 -15.07
C PHE A 29 0.50 0.33 -16.06
N GLN A 30 -0.70 0.53 -16.62
CA GLN A 30 -1.03 1.68 -17.45
C GLN A 30 -1.77 2.73 -16.63
N GLU A 31 -1.07 3.77 -16.21
CA GLU A 31 -1.67 4.88 -15.46
C GLU A 31 -2.17 5.96 -16.41
N MET A 32 -3.26 6.62 -16.04
CA MET A 32 -3.77 7.71 -16.84
C MET A 32 -2.92 8.98 -16.66
N GLU A 33 -2.73 9.70 -17.76
CA GLU A 33 -2.17 11.04 -17.83
C GLU A 33 -3.01 11.87 -18.80
N VAL A 34 -2.88 13.19 -18.69
CA VAL A 34 -3.58 14.13 -19.55
C VAL A 34 -2.54 14.78 -20.46
N SER A 35 -2.76 14.73 -21.78
CA SER A 35 -1.85 15.28 -22.79
C SER A 35 -2.62 15.89 -23.97
N SER A 36 -1.92 16.52 -24.91
CA SER A 36 -2.51 16.92 -26.19
C SER A 36 -2.28 15.84 -27.24
N VAL A 37 -3.35 15.46 -27.93
CA VAL A 37 -3.33 14.43 -28.98
C VAL A 37 -4.00 14.97 -30.23
N ASP A 38 -3.32 14.83 -31.37
CA ASP A 38 -3.85 15.21 -32.68
C ASP A 38 -4.32 13.95 -33.43
N PHE A 39 -5.49 14.05 -34.06
CA PHE A 39 -6.02 13.05 -34.98
C PHE A 39 -6.18 13.69 -36.37
N ALA A 40 -5.39 13.25 -37.33
CA ALA A 40 -5.55 13.59 -38.74
C ALA A 40 -6.27 12.43 -39.46
N ILE A 41 -7.45 12.69 -40.00
CA ILE A 41 -8.29 11.72 -40.72
C ILE A 41 -8.64 12.31 -42.08
N GLY A 42 -7.98 11.84 -43.14
CA GLY A 42 -8.06 12.47 -44.46
C GLY A 42 -7.59 13.92 -44.42
N ASP A 43 -8.46 14.85 -44.83
CA ASP A 43 -8.21 16.29 -44.81
C ASP A 43 -8.63 16.98 -43.50
N LYS A 44 -9.18 16.23 -42.52
CA LYS A 44 -9.68 16.77 -41.25
C LYS A 44 -8.67 16.59 -40.13
N LEU A 45 -8.51 17.62 -39.28
CA LEU A 45 -7.62 17.65 -38.12
C LEU A 45 -8.40 17.92 -36.83
N ILE A 46 -8.30 17.01 -35.86
CA ILE A 46 -8.93 17.15 -34.54
C ILE A 46 -7.82 17.17 -33.48
N GLU A 47 -7.62 18.32 -32.84
CA GLU A 47 -6.78 18.43 -31.65
C GLU A 47 -7.64 18.23 -30.40
N ILE A 48 -7.25 17.29 -29.54
CA ILE A 48 -7.86 17.11 -28.23
C ILE A 48 -6.90 17.64 -27.17
N ALA A 49 -7.20 18.85 -26.67
CA ALA A 49 -6.51 19.43 -25.53
C ALA A 49 -6.93 18.72 -24.24
N GLY A 50 -5.94 18.26 -23.48
CA GLY A 50 -6.20 17.52 -22.25
C GLY A 50 -6.88 16.18 -22.49
N CYS A 51 -6.48 15.48 -23.55
CA CYS A 51 -6.83 14.11 -23.88
C CYS A 51 -6.31 13.15 -22.79
N PRO A 52 -7.17 12.28 -22.24
CA PRO A 52 -6.73 11.18 -21.41
C PRO A 52 -5.96 10.17 -22.25
N ILE A 53 -4.75 9.87 -21.81
CA ILE A 53 -3.88 8.84 -22.36
C ILE A 53 -3.52 7.87 -21.24
N LEU A 54 -3.35 6.60 -21.58
CA LEU A 54 -2.83 5.59 -20.67
C LEU A 54 -1.36 5.37 -20.99
N LYS A 55 -0.51 5.51 -19.98
CA LYS A 55 0.94 5.43 -20.09
C LYS A 55 1.47 4.31 -19.22
N CYS A 56 2.19 3.38 -19.83
CA CYS A 56 2.83 2.32 -19.08
C CYS A 56 3.93 2.87 -18.17
N GLY A 57 3.85 2.58 -16.86
CA GLY A 57 4.87 2.99 -15.90
C GLY A 57 6.26 2.41 -16.20
N LYS A 58 6.33 1.25 -16.88
CA LYS A 58 7.56 0.50 -17.17
C LYS A 58 8.17 0.84 -18.53
N CYS A 59 7.48 0.54 -19.63
CA CYS A 59 8.02 0.76 -20.99
C CYS A 59 7.68 2.14 -21.58
N LYS A 60 6.87 2.95 -20.88
CA LYS A 60 6.43 4.28 -21.31
C LYS A 60 5.62 4.31 -22.63
N LYS A 61 5.16 3.15 -23.14
CA LYS A 61 4.18 3.07 -24.25
C LYS A 61 2.93 3.84 -23.83
N GLU A 62 2.43 4.67 -24.74
CA GLU A 62 1.24 5.50 -24.54
C GLU A 62 0.16 5.08 -25.53
N ILE A 63 -1.08 5.01 -25.06
CA ILE A 63 -2.29 4.79 -25.87
C ILE A 63 -3.38 5.78 -25.43
N VAL A 64 -4.39 6.02 -26.25
CA VAL A 64 -5.49 6.94 -25.91
C VAL A 64 -6.56 6.25 -25.05
N GLY A 65 -7.25 6.99 -24.20
CA GLY A 65 -8.42 6.45 -23.49
C GLY A 65 -9.51 5.98 -24.47
N HIS A 66 -10.30 4.97 -24.12
CA HIS A 66 -11.33 4.43 -25.01
C HIS A 66 -12.45 5.42 -25.33
N ARG A 67 -12.83 6.27 -24.37
CA ARG A 67 -13.90 7.26 -24.60
C ARG A 67 -13.46 8.36 -25.59
N VAL A 68 -12.16 8.58 -25.73
CA VAL A 68 -11.58 9.49 -26.74
C VAL A 68 -11.97 9.07 -28.15
N VAL A 69 -12.00 7.76 -28.43
CA VAL A 69 -12.31 7.23 -29.76
C VAL A 69 -13.70 7.69 -30.20
N ASN A 70 -14.71 7.53 -29.35
CA ASN A 70 -16.06 7.96 -29.67
C ASN A 70 -16.14 9.50 -29.81
N ALA A 71 -15.43 10.26 -28.99
CA ALA A 71 -15.39 11.73 -29.13
C ALA A 71 -14.78 12.18 -30.47
N VAL A 72 -13.69 11.55 -30.91
CA VAL A 72 -13.09 11.79 -32.23
C VAL A 72 -14.06 11.43 -33.35
N TYR A 73 -14.72 10.27 -33.23
CA TYR A 73 -15.71 9.81 -34.19
C TYR A 73 -16.86 10.81 -34.36
N GLN A 74 -17.50 11.23 -33.26
CA GLN A 74 -18.59 12.20 -33.31
C GLN A 74 -18.12 13.54 -33.89
N THR A 75 -16.94 14.02 -33.48
CA THR A 75 -16.35 15.27 -34.00
C THR A 75 -16.10 15.20 -35.51
N PHE A 76 -15.66 14.06 -36.04
CA PHE A 76 -15.45 13.88 -37.48
C PHE A 76 -16.74 14.09 -38.29
N PHE A 77 -17.87 13.60 -37.79
CA PHE A 77 -19.19 13.75 -38.42
C PHE A 77 -19.80 15.14 -38.23
N GLU A 78 -19.40 15.88 -37.20
CA GLU A 78 -19.77 17.30 -37.08
C GLU A 78 -19.14 18.13 -38.20
N PHE A 79 -17.90 17.84 -38.64
CA PHE A 79 -17.34 18.53 -39.81
C PHE A 79 -18.17 18.33 -41.09
N GLU A 80 -18.83 17.17 -41.25
CA GLU A 80 -19.68 16.92 -42.43
C GLU A 80 -20.93 17.81 -42.46
N LYS A 81 -21.38 18.26 -41.28
CA LYS A 81 -22.49 19.22 -41.14
C LYS A 81 -22.04 20.67 -41.37
N HIS A 82 -20.73 20.93 -41.40
CA HIS A 82 -20.14 22.27 -41.51
C HIS A 82 -19.10 22.36 -42.63
N PRO A 83 -19.53 22.41 -43.91
CA PRO A 83 -18.62 22.44 -45.06
C PRO A 83 -17.60 23.58 -44.99
N GLY A 84 -16.33 23.26 -45.27
CA GLY A 84 -15.21 24.21 -45.27
C GLY A 84 -14.47 24.33 -43.93
N ILE A 85 -14.97 23.70 -42.87
CA ILE A 85 -14.24 23.57 -41.60
C ILE A 85 -13.55 22.20 -41.58
N ASN A 86 -12.23 22.21 -41.59
CA ASN A 86 -11.40 20.99 -41.62
C ASN A 86 -10.49 20.86 -40.39
N SER A 87 -10.56 21.80 -39.44
CA SER A 87 -9.76 21.73 -38.21
C SER A 87 -10.57 22.15 -36.99
N CYS A 88 -10.42 21.43 -35.89
CA CYS A 88 -11.09 21.68 -34.63
C CYS A 88 -10.12 21.44 -33.48
N LYS A 89 -10.26 22.24 -32.41
CA LYS A 89 -9.64 21.99 -31.12
C LYS A 89 -10.75 21.79 -30.08
N THR A 90 -10.76 20.63 -29.43
CA THR A 90 -11.75 20.24 -28.43
C THR A 90 -11.07 19.72 -27.17
N THR A 91 -11.85 19.33 -26.16
CA THR A 91 -11.36 18.75 -24.90
C THR A 91 -12.25 17.60 -24.44
N MET A 92 -11.67 16.68 -23.68
CA MET A 92 -12.40 15.60 -23.00
C MET A 92 -12.86 15.99 -21.59
N ARG A 93 -12.45 17.16 -21.08
CA ARG A 93 -12.92 17.65 -19.79
C ARG A 93 -14.39 18.00 -19.91
N SER A 94 -15.21 17.40 -19.04
CA SER A 94 -16.62 17.74 -18.88
C SER A 94 -16.90 18.16 -17.45
N ASP A 95 -17.70 19.21 -17.29
CA ASP A 95 -18.21 19.68 -16.00
C ASP A 95 -19.53 18.97 -15.61
N ASN A 96 -19.90 17.90 -16.32
CA ASN A 96 -21.06 17.07 -15.98
C ASN A 96 -20.91 16.52 -14.56
N ARG A 97 -21.99 16.62 -13.79
CA ARG A 97 -22.13 16.02 -12.47
C ARG A 97 -22.91 14.71 -12.58
N PHE A 98 -22.43 13.68 -11.90
CA PHE A 98 -23.11 12.40 -11.79
C PHE A 98 -24.16 12.43 -10.66
N GLU A 99 -25.01 11.42 -10.59
CA GLU A 99 -26.12 11.39 -9.63
C GLU A 99 -25.73 10.97 -8.21
N TYR A 100 -24.48 10.57 -8.03
CA TYR A 100 -23.91 10.12 -6.77
C TYR A 100 -23.30 11.27 -5.97
N ALA A 101 -23.47 11.21 -4.65
CA ALA A 101 -22.96 12.14 -3.65
C ALA A 101 -23.27 13.61 -3.98
N GLN A 102 -24.42 13.89 -4.60
CA GLN A 102 -24.76 15.23 -5.11
C GLN A 102 -24.73 16.31 -4.01
N LYS A 103 -25.22 15.98 -2.81
CA LYS A 103 -25.21 16.89 -1.65
C LYS A 103 -23.77 17.27 -1.26
N ALA A 104 -22.83 16.34 -1.42
CA ALA A 104 -21.44 16.55 -1.08
C ALA A 104 -20.69 17.36 -2.15
N ASP A 105 -21.14 17.43 -3.40
CA ASP A 105 -20.51 18.22 -4.49
C ASP A 105 -18.98 18.08 -4.49
N PHE A 106 -18.50 16.83 -4.48
CA PHE A 106 -17.08 16.54 -4.54
C PHE A 106 -16.47 17.02 -5.87
N ILE A 107 -15.20 17.40 -5.80
CA ILE A 107 -14.30 17.60 -6.92
C ILE A 107 -13.84 16.22 -7.41
N TYR A 108 -14.09 15.96 -8.69
CA TYR A 108 -13.63 14.78 -9.43
C TYR A 108 -13.45 15.16 -10.90
N ASP A 109 -12.73 14.32 -11.65
CA ASP A 109 -12.48 14.54 -13.07
C ASP A 109 -13.17 13.48 -13.92
N SER A 110 -14.14 13.89 -14.75
CA SER A 110 -14.88 12.99 -15.64
C SER A 110 -13.98 12.25 -16.65
N ARG A 111 -12.75 12.71 -16.87
CA ARG A 111 -11.76 12.02 -17.70
C ARG A 111 -11.28 10.72 -17.06
N ASP A 112 -11.38 10.57 -15.73
CA ASP A 112 -11.02 9.34 -15.01
C ASP A 112 -11.89 8.14 -15.43
N LEU A 113 -13.03 8.36 -16.08
CA LEU A 113 -13.77 7.30 -16.79
C LEU A 113 -13.00 6.70 -17.98
N ASN A 114 -11.81 7.21 -18.34
CA ASN A 114 -10.91 6.56 -19.29
C ASN A 114 -9.90 5.63 -18.63
N ILE A 115 -9.86 5.59 -17.30
CA ILE A 115 -9.17 4.53 -16.58
C ILE A 115 -9.98 3.24 -16.83
N PRO A 116 -9.34 2.13 -17.24
CA PRO A 116 -10.04 0.88 -17.49
C PRO A 116 -10.90 0.48 -16.28
N ALA A 117 -12.06 -0.12 -16.55
CA ALA A 117 -13.10 -0.52 -15.60
C ALA A 117 -13.81 0.61 -14.82
N CYS A 118 -13.39 1.89 -14.90
CA CYS A 118 -14.06 2.97 -14.19
C CYS A 118 -15.34 3.49 -14.89
N ASP A 119 -15.54 3.19 -16.17
CA ASP A 119 -16.71 3.66 -16.95
C ASP A 119 -17.91 2.72 -16.93
N PHE A 120 -17.77 1.55 -16.32
CA PHE A 120 -18.78 0.51 -16.32
C PHE A 120 -18.84 -0.16 -14.96
N ASP A 121 -20.05 -0.49 -14.53
CA ASP A 121 -20.32 -1.26 -13.32
C ASP A 121 -21.06 -2.55 -13.69
N LEU A 122 -20.71 -3.66 -13.05
CA LEU A 122 -21.32 -4.96 -13.32
C LEU A 122 -22.76 -5.06 -12.81
N ASP A 123 -23.15 -4.22 -11.85
CA ASP A 123 -24.55 -4.05 -11.47
C ASP A 123 -25.22 -3.08 -12.45
N PRO A 124 -26.12 -3.55 -13.32
CA PRO A 124 -26.77 -2.71 -14.33
C PRO A 124 -27.72 -1.67 -13.73
N THR A 125 -27.99 -1.70 -12.43
CA THR A 125 -28.76 -0.68 -11.73
C THR A 125 -27.94 0.58 -11.44
N ASN A 126 -26.61 0.45 -11.40
CA ASN A 126 -25.71 1.58 -11.25
C ASN A 126 -25.61 2.34 -12.58
N LYS A 127 -25.80 3.66 -12.51
CA LYS A 127 -25.61 4.55 -13.65
C LYS A 127 -24.14 4.91 -13.79
N GLU A 128 -23.82 5.54 -14.93
CA GLU A 128 -22.49 6.06 -15.20
C GLU A 128 -21.98 6.94 -14.05
N GLY A 129 -20.70 6.75 -13.69
CA GLY A 129 -20.04 7.52 -12.64
C GLY A 129 -19.97 6.84 -11.28
N TYR A 130 -20.57 5.65 -11.09
CA TYR A 130 -20.48 4.89 -9.85
C TYR A 130 -19.01 4.62 -9.46
N SER A 131 -18.24 4.05 -10.38
CA SER A 131 -16.81 3.73 -10.22
C SER A 131 -15.87 4.89 -10.55
N LEU A 132 -16.36 6.13 -10.52
CA LEU A 132 -15.53 7.31 -10.72
C LEU A 132 -14.67 7.55 -9.47
N PRO A 133 -13.33 7.59 -9.58
CA PRO A 133 -12.48 7.84 -8.43
C PRO A 133 -12.55 9.31 -7.98
N VAL A 134 -12.59 9.49 -6.67
CA VAL A 134 -12.54 10.79 -5.98
C VAL A 134 -11.31 10.81 -5.09
N TYR A 135 -10.56 11.90 -5.16
CA TYR A 135 -9.24 12.01 -4.55
C TYR A 135 -9.25 12.93 -3.34
N PHE A 136 -8.47 12.54 -2.34
CA PHE A 136 -8.35 13.26 -1.07
C PHE A 136 -6.89 13.35 -0.63
N ASP A 137 -6.56 14.43 0.07
CA ASP A 137 -5.33 14.51 0.85
C ASP A 137 -5.36 13.46 1.98
N ARG A 138 -4.23 12.78 2.23
CA ARG A 138 -4.13 11.71 3.25
C ARG A 138 -4.61 12.15 4.64
N LYS A 139 -4.53 13.45 4.95
CA LYS A 139 -5.04 14.01 6.21
C LYS A 139 -6.53 13.75 6.44
N VAL A 140 -7.30 13.42 5.42
CA VAL A 140 -8.71 13.00 5.54
C VAL A 140 -8.89 11.87 6.54
N LEU A 141 -7.92 10.95 6.60
CA LEU A 141 -7.98 9.78 7.47
C LEU A 141 -7.85 10.11 8.96
N ASN A 142 -7.23 11.25 9.30
CA ASN A 142 -7.02 11.63 10.71
C ASN A 142 -8.36 11.88 11.43
N GLY A 143 -9.36 12.41 10.73
CA GLY A 143 -10.69 12.63 11.29
C GLY A 143 -11.32 11.31 11.73
N PHE A 144 -11.28 10.31 10.85
CA PHE A 144 -11.82 8.98 11.11
C PHE A 144 -10.99 8.17 12.11
N TYR A 145 -9.66 8.37 12.14
CA TYR A 145 -8.78 7.67 13.07
C TYR A 145 -8.96 8.09 14.54
N THR A 146 -9.21 9.39 14.76
CA THR A 146 -9.20 9.97 16.11
C THR A 146 -10.57 9.95 16.79
N ASP A 147 -11.60 9.57 16.04
CA ASP A 147 -12.99 9.66 16.46
C ASP A 147 -13.58 8.28 16.71
N ASN A 148 -14.07 8.07 17.94
CA ASN A 148 -14.53 6.77 18.41
C ASN A 148 -15.81 6.30 17.70
N ASP A 149 -16.55 7.19 17.05
CA ASP A 149 -17.73 6.85 16.26
C ASP A 149 -17.38 6.10 14.96
N TYR A 150 -16.11 6.13 14.56
CA TYR A 150 -15.61 5.51 13.34
C TYR A 150 -14.64 4.37 13.64
N GLU A 151 -14.46 3.53 12.63
CA GLU A 151 -13.42 2.51 12.54
C GLU A 151 -12.65 2.77 11.25
N LEU A 152 -11.33 2.86 11.36
CA LEU A 152 -10.42 2.97 10.23
C LEU A 152 -9.45 1.80 10.31
N ASP A 153 -9.48 0.94 9.30
CA ASP A 153 -8.69 -0.29 9.27
C ASP A 153 -7.84 -0.36 8.00
N PHE A 154 -6.54 -0.55 8.19
CA PHE A 154 -5.59 -0.87 7.13
C PHE A 154 -5.34 -2.37 7.18
N PHE A 155 -6.07 -3.12 6.36
CA PHE A 155 -5.79 -4.55 6.20
C PHE A 155 -4.68 -4.81 5.18
N SER A 156 -4.20 -3.81 4.43
CA SER A 156 -3.05 -3.93 3.53
C SER A 156 -2.22 -2.63 3.45
N GLU A 157 -1.14 -2.63 2.68
CA GLU A 157 -0.18 -1.52 2.62
C GLU A 157 -0.78 -0.22 2.06
N SER A 158 -1.75 -0.34 1.16
CA SER A 158 -2.35 0.78 0.44
C SER A 158 -3.87 0.66 0.25
N TYR A 159 -4.51 -0.33 0.87
CA TYR A 159 -5.95 -0.56 0.79
C TYR A 159 -6.54 -0.86 2.19
N GLY A 160 -7.66 -0.22 2.50
CA GLY A 160 -8.32 -0.29 3.79
C GLY A 160 -9.80 0.06 3.70
N GLU A 161 -10.44 0.16 4.86
CA GLU A 161 -11.86 0.53 5.01
C GLU A 161 -12.05 1.63 6.06
N ILE A 162 -13.04 2.49 5.81
CA ILE A 162 -13.59 3.44 6.78
C ILE A 162 -15.02 3.01 7.06
N GLY A 163 -15.41 2.91 8.32
CA GLY A 163 -16.78 2.61 8.69
C GLY A 163 -17.27 3.48 9.84
N LYS A 164 -18.54 3.89 9.78
CA LYS A 164 -19.24 4.50 10.91
C LYS A 164 -19.90 3.39 11.71
N LYS A 165 -19.62 3.33 13.01
CA LYS A 165 -20.14 2.27 13.89
C LYS A 165 -21.64 2.38 14.04
N GLY A 166 -22.32 1.24 13.98
CA GLY A 166 -23.77 1.16 14.10
C GLY A 166 -24.27 1.54 15.48
N SER A 167 -25.42 2.21 15.52
CA SER A 167 -26.10 2.64 16.75
C SER A 167 -27.34 1.79 17.09
N ASP A 168 -27.76 0.91 16.18
CA ASP A 168 -29.05 0.21 16.18
C ASP A 168 -28.94 -1.33 16.25
N GLY A 169 -27.76 -1.85 16.61
CA GLY A 169 -27.49 -3.29 16.72
C GLY A 169 -26.83 -3.91 15.48
N TRP A 170 -26.73 -3.18 14.37
CA TRP A 170 -25.80 -3.50 13.28
C TRP A 170 -24.38 -3.06 13.62
N ARG A 171 -23.37 -3.69 13.01
CA ARG A 171 -21.96 -3.35 13.28
C ARG A 171 -21.59 -1.97 12.72
N TYR A 172 -22.11 -1.61 11.55
CA TYR A 172 -21.83 -0.35 10.88
C TYR A 172 -23.10 0.27 10.31
N GLU A 173 -23.21 1.60 10.35
CA GLU A 173 -24.22 2.35 9.58
C GLU A 173 -23.84 2.36 8.10
N TRP A 174 -22.55 2.56 7.83
CA TRP A 174 -21.93 2.38 6.51
C TRP A 174 -20.47 1.96 6.69
N LYS A 175 -19.93 1.22 5.72
CA LYS A 175 -18.52 0.86 5.66
C LYS A 175 -18.07 0.86 4.21
N ILE A 176 -17.06 1.67 3.89
CA ILE A 176 -16.61 1.88 2.52
C ILE A 176 -15.11 1.66 2.36
N PRO A 177 -14.69 1.08 1.23
CA PRO A 177 -13.30 0.85 0.89
C PRO A 177 -12.57 2.14 0.47
N PHE A 178 -11.27 2.23 0.75
CA PHE A 178 -10.41 3.31 0.25
C PHE A 178 -9.01 2.82 -0.10
N GLY A 179 -8.40 3.41 -1.13
CA GLY A 179 -7.04 3.15 -1.56
C GLY A 179 -6.11 4.33 -1.28
N ILE A 180 -4.80 4.08 -1.28
CA ILE A 180 -3.77 5.12 -1.26
C ILE A 180 -2.85 4.92 -2.47
N ASN A 181 -2.70 5.95 -3.29
CA ASN A 181 -1.80 5.88 -4.45
C ASN A 181 -0.36 6.30 -4.11
N LYS A 182 0.53 6.15 -5.09
CA LYS A 182 1.95 6.51 -4.98
C LYS A 182 2.24 7.99 -4.71
N ASN A 183 1.26 8.87 -4.94
CA ASN A 183 1.35 10.29 -4.63
C ASN A 183 0.75 10.62 -3.25
N ASP A 184 0.49 9.60 -2.44
CA ASP A 184 -0.08 9.72 -1.09
C ASP A 184 -1.50 10.33 -1.09
N ARG A 185 -2.25 10.14 -2.18
CA ARG A 185 -3.68 10.49 -2.27
C ARG A 185 -4.54 9.33 -1.84
N VAL A 186 -5.53 9.62 -1.00
CA VAL A 186 -6.59 8.69 -0.64
C VAL A 186 -7.64 8.71 -1.74
N ILE A 187 -8.12 7.54 -2.15
CA ILE A 187 -9.05 7.36 -3.26
C ILE A 187 -10.24 6.55 -2.78
N LEU A 188 -11.43 7.04 -3.09
CA LEU A 188 -12.70 6.32 -2.91
C LEU A 188 -13.50 6.42 -4.21
N PHE A 189 -14.40 5.48 -4.46
CA PHE A 189 -15.32 5.58 -5.60
C PHE A 189 -16.54 6.43 -5.25
N LEU A 190 -17.03 7.19 -6.23
CA LEU A 190 -18.11 8.14 -6.03
C LEU A 190 -19.42 7.46 -5.58
N GLY A 191 -19.70 6.27 -6.10
CA GLY A 191 -20.83 5.43 -5.68
C GLY A 191 -20.75 4.98 -4.22
N ASP A 192 -19.55 4.66 -3.73
CA ASP A 192 -19.34 4.33 -2.31
C ASP A 192 -19.57 5.55 -1.42
N LEU A 193 -19.09 6.72 -1.84
CA LEU A 193 -19.30 7.98 -1.12
C LEU A 193 -20.79 8.37 -1.03
N ASP A 194 -21.63 7.93 -1.96
CA ASP A 194 -23.08 8.17 -1.93
C ASP A 194 -23.79 7.39 -0.81
N GLN A 195 -23.17 6.35 -0.26
CA GLN A 195 -23.69 5.61 0.89
C GLN A 195 -23.61 6.41 2.21
N ILE A 196 -22.82 7.49 2.24
CA ILE A 196 -22.66 8.33 3.42
C ILE A 196 -23.82 9.33 3.51
N ASP A 197 -24.67 9.16 4.51
CA ASP A 197 -25.86 9.98 4.72
C ASP A 197 -25.72 11.06 5.82
N ASP A 198 -24.61 11.06 6.56
CA ASP A 198 -24.38 11.98 7.67
C ASP A 198 -23.47 13.19 7.32
N ASP A 199 -23.86 14.36 7.82
CA ASP A 199 -23.19 15.63 7.50
C ASP A 199 -21.76 15.72 8.03
N ARG A 200 -21.45 15.01 9.13
CA ARG A 200 -20.13 15.06 9.76
C ARG A 200 -19.09 14.37 8.89
N SER A 201 -19.39 13.17 8.42
CA SER A 201 -18.54 12.39 7.53
C SER A 201 -18.34 13.09 6.19
N ILE A 202 -19.42 13.61 5.60
CA ILE A 202 -19.36 14.42 4.38
C ILE A 202 -18.43 15.63 4.59
N PHE A 203 -18.56 16.34 5.72
CA PHE A 203 -17.71 17.48 6.03
C PHE A 203 -16.22 17.09 6.13
N MET A 204 -15.90 15.97 6.79
CA MET A 204 -14.53 15.45 6.88
C MET A 204 -13.94 15.17 5.49
N PHE A 205 -14.67 14.46 4.62
CA PHE A 205 -14.21 14.19 3.26
C PHE A 205 -14.06 15.47 2.43
N LYS A 206 -15.07 16.35 2.43
CA LYS A 206 -15.03 17.59 1.63
C LYS A 206 -13.85 18.50 1.99
N THR A 207 -13.49 18.55 3.28
CA THR A 207 -12.38 19.39 3.76
C THR A 207 -11.05 19.04 3.11
N TYR A 208 -10.86 17.78 2.74
CA TYR A 208 -9.60 17.26 2.19
C TYR A 208 -9.74 16.75 0.76
N ASN A 209 -10.87 17.00 0.10
CA ASN A 209 -11.05 16.65 -1.31
C ASN A 209 -10.17 17.53 -2.20
N VAL A 210 -9.45 16.90 -3.12
CA VAL A 210 -8.45 17.54 -3.99
C VAL A 210 -8.68 17.12 -5.43
N ASP A 211 -8.06 17.85 -6.37
CA ASP A 211 -8.06 17.48 -7.77
C ASP A 211 -7.49 16.07 -8.00
N SER A 212 -8.05 15.37 -8.98
CA SER A 212 -7.55 14.07 -9.44
C SER A 212 -6.11 14.20 -9.92
N ASP A 213 -5.26 13.26 -9.50
CA ASP A 213 -3.92 13.07 -10.06
C ASP A 213 -3.89 11.94 -11.10
N HIS A 214 -5.05 11.36 -11.39
CA HIS A 214 -5.27 10.30 -12.38
C HIS A 214 -4.51 8.99 -12.09
N LYS A 215 -3.99 8.80 -10.87
CA LYS A 215 -3.26 7.58 -10.47
C LYS A 215 -4.16 6.67 -9.65
N LEU A 216 -4.42 5.48 -10.17
CA LEU A 216 -5.34 4.52 -9.57
C LEU A 216 -4.95 3.07 -9.84
N VAL A 217 -4.51 2.76 -11.06
CA VAL A 217 -4.41 1.37 -11.53
C VAL A 217 -3.41 0.55 -10.72
N GLU A 218 -2.33 1.17 -10.25
CA GLU A 218 -1.32 0.51 -9.42
C GLU A 218 -1.77 0.22 -7.97
N THR A 219 -2.85 0.84 -7.50
CA THR A 219 -3.30 0.72 -6.10
C THR A 219 -3.88 -0.66 -5.78
N GLU A 220 -3.71 -1.11 -4.53
CA GLU A 220 -4.35 -2.33 -4.06
C GLU A 220 -5.88 -2.25 -4.08
N LEU A 221 -6.46 -1.04 -3.89
CA LEU A 221 -7.90 -0.81 -4.06
C LEU A 221 -8.36 -1.23 -5.46
N TYR A 222 -7.74 -0.68 -6.50
CA TYR A 222 -8.11 -0.99 -7.88
C TYR A 222 -7.87 -2.46 -8.19
N GLN A 223 -6.73 -3.01 -7.78
CA GLN A 223 -6.40 -4.41 -8.05
C GLN A 223 -7.37 -5.37 -7.35
N ALA A 224 -7.79 -5.07 -6.12
CA ALA A 224 -8.76 -5.87 -5.40
C ALA A 224 -10.17 -5.77 -6.00
N GLN A 225 -10.65 -4.56 -6.29
CA GLN A 225 -12.03 -4.35 -6.72
C GLN A 225 -12.27 -4.64 -8.20
N MET A 226 -11.34 -4.23 -9.06
CA MET A 226 -11.52 -4.35 -10.52
C MET A 226 -10.95 -5.66 -11.08
N ASN A 227 -9.84 -6.14 -10.50
CA ASN A 227 -9.14 -7.34 -10.99
C ASN A 227 -9.31 -8.57 -10.08
N CYS A 228 -10.01 -8.45 -8.95
CA CYS A 228 -10.17 -9.51 -7.95
C CYS A 228 -8.82 -10.09 -7.44
N ILE A 229 -7.80 -9.24 -7.32
CA ILE A 229 -6.50 -9.62 -6.77
C ILE A 229 -6.49 -9.32 -5.27
N PHE A 230 -6.41 -10.36 -4.45
CA PHE A 230 -6.34 -10.21 -3.01
C PHE A 230 -5.07 -9.46 -2.59
N SER A 231 -5.24 -8.46 -1.72
CA SER A 231 -4.14 -7.76 -1.08
C SER A 231 -3.46 -8.63 -0.04
N GLU A 232 -2.18 -8.35 0.19
CA GLU A 232 -1.44 -8.94 1.30
C GLU A 232 -1.70 -8.13 2.57
N PRO A 233 -1.67 -8.76 3.76
CA PRO A 233 -1.75 -8.02 5.02
C PRO A 233 -0.67 -6.94 5.15
N ILE A 234 -0.87 -5.96 6.02
CA ILE A 234 0.18 -5.00 6.36
C ILE A 234 1.45 -5.72 6.84
N LEU A 235 2.62 -5.14 6.57
CA LEU A 235 3.90 -5.78 6.86
C LEU A 235 4.05 -6.18 8.34
N GLU A 236 3.52 -5.38 9.26
CA GLU A 236 3.54 -5.65 10.69
C GLU A 236 2.88 -6.98 11.04
N GLU A 237 1.69 -7.24 10.47
CA GLU A 237 0.95 -8.49 10.69
C GLU A 237 1.68 -9.66 10.02
N ARG A 238 2.25 -9.45 8.84
CA ARG A 238 3.06 -10.49 8.16
C ARG A 238 4.30 -10.86 8.95
N ILE A 239 4.98 -9.91 9.59
CA ILE A 239 6.10 -10.17 10.51
C ILE A 239 5.65 -11.06 11.67
N ILE A 240 4.50 -10.74 12.28
CA ILE A 240 3.94 -11.50 13.40
C ILE A 240 3.59 -12.93 12.98
N GLN A 241 3.05 -13.13 11.77
CA GLN A 241 2.77 -14.45 11.21
C GLN A 241 4.06 -15.23 10.91
N LEU A 242 5.08 -14.59 10.34
CA LEU A 242 6.38 -15.20 10.07
C LEU A 242 7.09 -15.61 11.37
N ARG A 243 6.96 -14.83 12.46
CA ARG A 243 7.42 -15.23 13.81
C ARG A 243 6.80 -16.55 14.24
N ALA A 244 5.47 -16.68 14.12
CA ALA A 244 4.79 -17.93 14.46
C ALA A 244 5.27 -19.10 13.58
N GLY A 245 5.52 -18.85 12.30
CA GLY A 245 6.13 -19.81 11.38
C GLY A 245 7.52 -20.28 11.82
N PHE A 246 8.39 -19.35 12.22
CA PHE A 246 9.70 -19.64 12.78
C PHE A 246 9.61 -20.53 14.03
N TYR A 247 8.69 -20.26 14.95
CA TYR A 247 8.53 -21.06 16.17
C TYR A 247 8.10 -22.49 15.87
N ASN A 248 7.08 -22.64 15.01
CA ASN A 248 6.62 -23.94 14.54
C ASN A 248 7.75 -24.72 13.86
N ARG A 249 8.64 -24.04 13.16
CA ARG A 249 9.81 -24.67 12.55
C ARG A 249 10.83 -25.12 13.59
N MET A 250 11.12 -24.33 14.63
CA MET A 250 12.03 -24.75 15.70
C MET A 250 11.50 -25.97 16.45
N ILE A 251 10.19 -26.04 16.69
CA ILE A 251 9.56 -27.24 17.25
C ILE A 251 9.81 -28.45 16.34
N LYS A 252 9.59 -28.31 15.02
CA LYS A 252 9.78 -29.41 14.06
C LYS A 252 11.23 -29.84 13.87
N GLN A 253 12.17 -28.89 13.78
CA GLN A 253 13.57 -29.14 13.45
C GLN A 253 14.39 -29.55 14.67
N VAL A 254 14.17 -28.89 15.81
CA VAL A 254 15.05 -29.01 16.98
C VAL A 254 14.30 -29.43 18.25
N ASN A 255 12.98 -29.64 18.17
CA ASN A 255 12.10 -30.00 19.29
C ASN A 255 12.22 -29.02 20.47
N VAL A 256 12.18 -27.72 20.17
CA VAL A 256 12.18 -26.64 21.16
C VAL A 256 11.08 -25.65 20.83
N ASP A 257 10.24 -25.34 21.82
CA ASP A 257 9.24 -24.28 21.73
C ASP A 257 9.86 -22.94 22.17
N LEU A 258 9.64 -21.91 21.35
CA LEU A 258 10.12 -20.55 21.59
C LEU A 258 9.02 -19.59 22.07
N SER A 259 7.78 -20.08 22.21
CA SER A 259 6.63 -19.31 22.67
C SER A 259 6.85 -18.80 24.10
N HIS A 260 6.55 -17.51 24.33
CA HIS A 260 6.70 -16.88 25.64
C HIS A 260 5.76 -15.69 25.76
N LEU A 261 5.01 -15.59 26.85
CA LEU A 261 4.06 -14.50 27.11
C LEU A 261 2.96 -14.37 26.02
N GLU A 262 2.41 -15.50 25.56
CA GLU A 262 1.49 -15.50 24.40
C GLU A 262 0.17 -14.78 24.68
N ASP A 263 -0.31 -14.76 25.94
CA ASP A 263 -1.50 -13.99 26.33
C ASP A 263 -1.22 -12.48 26.25
N GLU A 264 -0.07 -12.03 26.76
CA GLU A 264 0.36 -10.63 26.68
C GLU A 264 0.67 -10.21 25.23
N ILE A 265 1.24 -11.11 24.42
CA ILE A 265 1.45 -10.90 23.00
C ILE A 265 0.12 -10.70 22.30
N LYS A 266 -0.89 -11.54 22.58
CA LYS A 266 -2.21 -11.42 21.96
C LYS A 266 -2.80 -10.03 22.18
N GLN A 267 -2.68 -9.49 23.39
CA GLN A 267 -3.12 -8.12 23.71
C GLN A 267 -2.28 -7.07 22.96
N LYS A 268 -0.95 -7.21 22.91
CA LYS A 268 -0.07 -6.28 22.18
C LYS A 268 -0.33 -6.27 20.67
N LYS A 269 -0.80 -7.37 20.08
CA LYS A 269 -1.16 -7.42 18.65
C LYS A 269 -2.31 -6.47 18.31
N GLU A 270 -3.27 -6.32 19.22
CA GLU A 270 -4.42 -5.42 19.03
C GLU A 270 -4.02 -3.94 18.92
N SER A 271 -2.84 -3.57 19.44
CA SER A 271 -2.33 -2.19 19.34
C SER A 271 -1.39 -1.95 18.15
N VAL A 272 -1.08 -2.98 17.35
CA VAL A 272 -0.25 -2.84 16.15
C VAL A 272 -1.15 -2.51 14.97
N ALA A 273 -0.97 -1.31 14.41
CA ALA A 273 -1.71 -0.86 13.23
C ALA A 273 -0.82 -0.03 12.31
N LYS A 274 -1.08 0.01 11.00
CA LYS A 274 -0.28 0.84 10.09
C LYS A 274 -0.38 2.32 10.47
N PRO A 275 0.74 3.06 10.64
CA PRO A 275 0.68 4.50 10.91
C PRO A 275 0.02 5.28 9.77
N ILE A 276 -0.83 6.23 10.15
CA ILE A 276 -1.59 7.06 9.21
C ILE A 276 -0.84 8.36 8.97
N SER A 277 -0.52 9.05 10.07
CA SER A 277 0.15 10.34 10.05
C SER A 277 1.66 10.23 10.26
N TYR A 278 2.13 9.03 10.66
CA TYR A 278 3.50 8.80 11.10
C TYR A 278 3.95 9.78 12.19
N SER A 279 3.02 10.19 13.06
CA SER A 279 3.34 10.97 14.25
C SER A 279 4.24 10.17 15.19
N GLU A 280 5.03 10.88 16.01
CA GLU A 280 5.87 10.25 17.04
C GLU A 280 5.06 9.29 17.94
N ARG A 281 3.83 9.67 18.26
CA ARG A 281 2.92 8.86 19.09
C ARG A 281 2.55 7.54 18.43
N GLU A 282 2.13 7.56 17.17
CA GLU A 282 1.76 6.34 16.43
C GLU A 282 2.99 5.42 16.28
N VAL A 283 4.10 5.99 15.81
CA VAL A 283 5.34 5.25 15.58
C VAL A 283 5.90 4.65 16.87
N SER A 284 5.93 5.42 17.96
CA SER A 284 6.39 4.90 19.26
C SER A 284 5.49 3.79 19.82
N THR A 285 4.17 3.92 19.68
CA THR A 285 3.22 2.90 20.13
C THR A 285 3.47 1.58 19.41
N ASN A 286 3.61 1.60 18.09
CA ASN A 286 3.91 0.41 17.30
C ASN A 286 5.28 -0.18 17.64
N ILE A 287 6.32 0.65 17.76
CA ILE A 287 7.68 0.18 18.07
C ILE A 287 7.73 -0.51 19.44
N ILE A 288 7.06 0.05 20.44
CA ILE A 288 6.99 -0.55 21.79
C ILE A 288 6.23 -1.88 21.74
N ALA A 289 5.11 -1.94 21.02
CA ALA A 289 4.34 -3.17 20.85
C ALA A 289 5.16 -4.25 20.13
N LEU A 290 5.80 -3.90 19.01
CA LEU A 290 6.64 -4.80 18.23
C LEU A 290 7.89 -5.27 18.99
N ASP A 291 8.58 -4.42 19.75
CA ASP A 291 9.70 -4.85 20.60
C ASP A 291 9.22 -5.87 21.65
N GLY A 292 8.04 -5.63 22.23
CA GLY A 292 7.38 -6.59 23.11
C GLY A 292 7.12 -7.94 22.44
N ILE A 293 6.62 -7.94 21.20
CA ILE A 293 6.26 -9.17 20.48
C ILE A 293 7.52 -9.92 19.98
N LEU A 294 8.49 -9.17 19.45
CA LEU A 294 9.61 -9.72 18.66
C LEU A 294 10.90 -9.88 19.46
N ASN A 295 11.09 -9.16 20.58
CA ASN A 295 12.26 -9.32 21.46
C ASN A 295 11.88 -9.97 22.80
N GLU A 296 10.81 -9.51 23.44
CA GLU A 296 10.38 -10.03 24.75
C GLU A 296 9.59 -11.34 24.60
N GLY A 297 8.81 -11.47 23.51
CA GLY A 297 7.99 -12.65 23.23
C GLY A 297 8.74 -13.91 22.80
N ILE A 298 10.07 -13.94 22.85
CA ILE A 298 10.88 -15.12 22.50
C ILE A 298 11.44 -15.74 23.79
N SER A 299 11.20 -17.04 23.99
CA SER A 299 11.73 -17.79 25.13
C SER A 299 13.26 -17.78 25.16
N GLN A 300 13.84 -17.08 26.14
CA GLN A 300 15.30 -17.06 26.34
C GLN A 300 15.83 -18.44 26.70
N ASP A 301 15.09 -19.22 27.49
CA ASP A 301 15.49 -20.58 27.87
C ASP A 301 15.43 -21.52 26.67
N GLY A 302 14.41 -21.40 25.82
CA GLY A 302 14.33 -22.11 24.55
C GLY A 302 15.52 -21.77 23.65
N LEU A 303 15.86 -20.49 23.49
CA LEU A 303 17.02 -20.08 22.69
C LEU A 303 18.35 -20.62 23.26
N ARG A 304 18.50 -20.69 24.59
CA ARG A 304 19.68 -21.32 25.22
C ARG A 304 19.72 -22.81 24.92
N GLU A 305 18.59 -23.51 24.98
CA GLU A 305 18.51 -24.92 24.63
C GLU A 305 18.92 -25.17 23.17
N ILE A 306 18.42 -24.36 22.23
CA ILE A 306 18.82 -24.43 20.82
C ILE A 306 20.32 -24.15 20.68
N SER A 307 20.83 -23.14 21.38
CA SER A 307 22.25 -22.79 21.35
C SER A 307 23.14 -23.96 21.80
N ARG A 308 22.72 -24.72 22.81
CA ARG A 308 23.42 -25.94 23.24
C ARG A 308 23.35 -27.04 22.17
N LYS A 309 22.16 -27.29 21.61
CA LYS A 309 21.97 -28.31 20.56
C LYS A 309 22.78 -28.01 19.29
N LEU A 310 23.03 -26.74 18.98
CA LEU A 310 23.80 -26.31 17.81
C LEU A 310 25.28 -26.06 18.10
N ASN A 311 25.77 -26.35 19.32
CA ASN A 311 27.14 -26.04 19.74
C ASN A 311 27.53 -24.59 19.41
N VAL A 312 26.71 -23.63 19.85
CA VAL A 312 27.02 -22.19 19.79
C VAL A 312 28.12 -21.88 20.80
N GLU A 313 29.16 -21.19 20.34
CA GLU A 313 30.32 -20.84 21.16
C GLU A 313 30.04 -19.68 22.13
N GLY A 314 30.78 -19.66 23.24
CA GLY A 314 30.73 -18.59 24.23
C GLY A 314 29.84 -18.86 25.44
N ASN A 315 29.72 -17.86 26.32
CA ASN A 315 28.95 -17.98 27.55
C ASN A 315 27.46 -17.70 27.31
N ILE A 316 26.75 -18.67 26.74
CA ILE A 316 25.34 -18.58 26.37
C ILE A 316 24.41 -18.19 27.53
N GLU A 317 24.79 -18.50 28.78
CA GLU A 317 23.97 -18.19 29.96
C GLU A 317 23.86 -16.68 30.21
N GLN A 318 24.91 -15.92 29.85
CA GLN A 318 24.93 -14.46 30.00
C GLN A 318 24.28 -13.73 28.82
N LEU A 319 24.01 -14.42 27.72
CA LEU A 319 23.43 -13.81 26.53
C LEU A 319 21.93 -13.60 26.69
N ARG A 320 21.45 -12.52 26.05
CA ARG A 320 20.02 -12.17 25.93
C ARG A 320 19.50 -12.52 24.55
N THR A 321 18.18 -12.46 24.36
CA THR A 321 17.44 -12.88 23.15
C THR A 321 18.19 -12.58 21.83
N ARG A 322 18.50 -11.31 21.55
CA ARG A 322 19.15 -10.90 20.30
C ARG A 322 20.52 -11.52 20.08
N LYS A 323 21.34 -11.64 21.14
CA LYS A 323 22.68 -12.24 21.06
C LYS A 323 22.64 -13.76 20.96
N LEU A 324 21.66 -14.40 21.60
CA LEU A 324 21.40 -15.83 21.43
C LEU A 324 20.99 -16.15 19.98
N LEU A 325 20.02 -15.41 19.43
CA LEU A 325 19.63 -15.55 18.03
C LEU A 325 20.80 -15.29 17.07
N GLN A 326 21.60 -14.25 17.32
CA GLN A 326 22.80 -13.99 16.52
C GLN A 326 23.76 -15.19 16.51
N GLY A 327 24.00 -15.81 17.67
CA GLY A 327 24.85 -17.01 17.77
C GLY A 327 24.27 -18.20 17.02
N ILE A 328 22.96 -18.43 17.11
CA ILE A 328 22.24 -19.48 16.36
C ILE A 328 22.38 -19.27 14.85
N ILE A 329 22.12 -18.05 14.37
CA ILE A 329 22.24 -17.71 12.94
C ILE A 329 23.68 -17.89 12.45
N ALA A 330 24.67 -17.51 13.27
CA ALA A 330 26.08 -17.64 12.93
C ALA A 330 26.53 -19.08 12.68
N LYS A 331 25.82 -20.09 13.23
CA LYS A 331 26.10 -21.49 12.93
C LYS A 331 25.85 -21.86 11.47
N LYS A 332 24.88 -21.21 10.81
CA LYS A 332 24.57 -21.45 9.40
C LYS A 332 25.27 -20.46 8.48
N GLU A 333 25.30 -19.19 8.87
CA GLU A 333 25.67 -18.09 7.97
C GLU A 333 27.08 -17.51 8.24
N GLY A 334 27.70 -17.89 9.35
CA GLY A 334 28.93 -17.28 9.84
C GLY A 334 28.69 -15.97 10.61
N VAL A 335 29.69 -15.57 11.40
CA VAL A 335 29.57 -14.49 12.40
C VAL A 335 29.26 -13.13 11.77
N GLU A 336 29.91 -12.79 10.66
CA GLU A 336 29.72 -11.48 10.02
C GLU A 336 28.31 -11.35 9.43
N LYS A 337 27.89 -12.30 8.60
CA LYS A 337 26.55 -12.28 8.00
C LYS A 337 25.44 -12.37 9.04
N ALA A 338 25.67 -13.08 10.14
CA ALA A 338 24.72 -13.14 11.25
C ALA A 338 24.51 -11.78 11.92
N LYS A 339 25.52 -10.89 11.98
CA LYS A 339 25.37 -9.52 12.50
C LYS A 339 24.39 -8.73 11.64
N ASP A 340 24.52 -8.83 10.32
CA ASP A 340 23.68 -8.10 9.37
C ASP A 340 22.23 -8.60 9.43
N ILE A 341 22.04 -9.93 9.44
CA ILE A 341 20.70 -10.54 9.50
C ILE A 341 19.97 -10.13 10.78
N ILE A 342 20.63 -10.15 11.95
CA ILE A 342 19.97 -9.88 13.24
C ILE A 342 19.85 -8.39 13.59
N ALA A 343 20.56 -7.51 12.87
CA ALA A 343 20.59 -6.07 13.11
C ALA A 343 19.20 -5.44 13.34
N PRO A 344 18.13 -5.84 12.61
CA PRO A 344 16.82 -5.20 12.75
C PRO A 344 16.21 -5.32 14.16
N LEU A 345 16.47 -6.41 14.88
CA LEU A 345 16.02 -6.55 16.28
C LEU A 345 16.81 -5.66 17.25
N PHE A 346 18.08 -5.38 16.95
CA PHE A 346 18.86 -4.40 17.70
C PHE A 346 18.33 -2.99 17.44
N HIS A 347 18.08 -2.62 16.19
CA HIS A 347 17.47 -1.33 15.83
C HIS A 347 16.11 -1.13 16.49
N LEU A 348 15.24 -2.15 16.47
CA LEU A 348 13.95 -2.14 17.15
C LEU A 348 14.08 -1.81 18.64
N ASN A 349 15.08 -2.40 19.30
CA ASN A 349 15.27 -2.17 20.72
C ASN A 349 15.86 -0.79 21.03
N ASP A 350 16.83 -0.35 20.23
CA ASP A 350 17.41 1.00 20.34
C ASP A 350 16.30 2.06 20.19
N LEU A 351 15.37 1.86 19.24
CA LEU A 351 14.20 2.71 19.08
C LEU A 351 13.24 2.64 20.27
N ARG A 352 12.93 1.45 20.77
CA ARG A 352 12.10 1.29 21.99
C ARG A 352 12.72 2.02 23.17
N VAL A 353 14.05 2.00 23.30
CA VAL A 353 14.78 2.76 24.33
C VAL A 353 14.66 4.27 24.11
N CYS A 354 14.76 4.74 22.86
CA CYS A 354 14.57 6.16 22.53
C CYS A 354 13.17 6.67 22.93
N PHE A 355 12.11 5.87 22.72
CA PHE A 355 10.73 6.28 22.97
C PHE A 355 10.23 6.02 24.41
N ALA A 356 10.79 5.05 25.15
CA ALA A 356 10.31 4.67 26.48
C ALA A 356 10.83 5.54 27.66
N HIS A 357 11.61 6.59 27.38
CA HIS A 357 12.00 7.68 28.31
C HIS A 357 12.43 7.30 29.75
N LEU A 358 13.36 6.34 29.91
CA LEU A 358 13.95 6.02 31.22
C LEU A 358 15.49 5.88 31.20
N LEU A 359 16.18 6.74 30.44
CA LEU A 359 17.64 6.79 30.42
C LEU A 359 18.18 8.24 30.43
N PRO A 360 19.44 8.44 30.83
CA PRO A 360 20.11 9.74 30.70
C PRO A 360 20.09 10.23 29.24
N GLU A 361 19.91 11.54 29.05
CA GLU A 361 19.78 12.19 27.73
C GLU A 361 20.95 11.88 26.78
N GLU A 362 22.18 11.83 27.31
CA GLU A 362 23.38 11.47 26.54
C GLU A 362 23.30 10.05 25.94
N GLN A 363 22.75 9.09 26.68
CA GLN A 363 22.58 7.73 26.19
C GLN A 363 21.48 7.66 25.14
N ILE A 364 20.36 8.35 25.35
CA ILE A 364 19.27 8.45 24.37
C ILE A 364 19.81 9.05 23.07
N GLN A 365 20.62 10.11 23.14
CA GLN A 365 21.20 10.74 21.96
C GLN A 365 22.13 9.80 21.19
N LYS A 366 22.88 8.94 21.89
CA LYS A 366 23.70 7.92 21.24
C LYS A 366 22.85 6.94 20.42
N TYR A 367 21.74 6.45 20.98
CA TYR A 367 20.81 5.58 20.26
C TYR A 367 20.17 6.30 19.06
N LYS A 368 19.73 7.55 19.24
CA LYS A 368 19.19 8.37 18.13
C LYS A 368 20.21 8.51 16.99
N ASN A 369 21.47 8.83 17.32
CA ASN A 369 22.54 8.97 16.33
C ASN A 369 22.82 7.65 15.59
N ASN A 370 22.77 6.51 16.28
CA ASN A 370 22.93 5.19 15.67
C ASN A 370 21.82 4.91 14.65
N ILE A 371 20.56 5.17 15.01
CA ILE A 371 19.40 4.99 14.13
C ILE A 371 19.47 5.92 12.92
N VAL A 372 19.78 7.20 13.14
CA VAL A 372 19.95 8.19 12.05
C VAL A 372 20.99 7.70 11.05
N LYS A 373 22.12 7.17 11.55
CA LYS A 373 23.17 6.61 10.70
C LYS A 373 22.74 5.31 10.00
N ALA A 374 22.08 4.40 10.70
CA ALA A 374 21.67 3.10 10.18
C ALA A 374 20.68 3.23 9.01
N TYR A 375 19.70 4.14 9.15
CA TYR A 375 18.66 4.34 8.12
C TYR A 375 18.92 5.54 7.19
N GLY A 376 20.11 6.15 7.28
CA GLY A 376 20.48 7.30 6.46
C GLY A 376 19.47 8.44 6.55
N LEU A 377 19.01 8.75 7.76
CA LEU A 377 18.11 9.87 8.04
C LEU A 377 18.92 11.18 8.12
N ASN A 378 18.30 12.31 7.83
CA ASN A 378 18.87 13.63 8.12
C ASN A 378 18.73 13.92 9.62
N ASP A 379 17.59 13.56 10.21
CA ASP A 379 17.33 13.70 11.63
C ASP A 379 16.36 12.64 12.17
N PHE A 380 16.29 12.51 13.49
CA PHE A 380 15.50 11.46 14.16
C PHE A 380 13.98 11.67 14.03
N SER A 381 13.50 12.84 13.62
CA SER A 381 12.07 13.12 13.43
C SER A 381 11.54 12.70 12.06
N GLU A 382 12.39 12.13 11.18
CA GLU A 382 11.96 11.47 9.94
C GLU A 382 11.24 10.13 10.21
N TYR A 383 10.16 10.18 11.00
CA TYR A 383 9.47 9.02 11.54
C TYR A 383 8.92 8.08 10.47
N ARG A 384 8.41 8.59 9.34
CA ARG A 384 7.95 7.76 8.21
C ARG A 384 9.07 6.90 7.65
N LYS A 385 10.17 7.53 7.23
CA LYS A 385 11.33 6.83 6.66
C LYS A 385 11.96 5.87 7.65
N MET A 386 12.07 6.27 8.93
CA MET A 386 12.57 5.43 10.01
C MET A 386 11.71 4.17 10.18
N TYR A 387 10.39 4.36 10.28
CA TYR A 387 9.44 3.27 10.50
C TYR A 387 9.40 2.32 9.30
N ASP A 388 9.24 2.84 8.09
CA ASP A 388 9.19 2.03 6.87
C ASP A 388 10.50 1.21 6.69
N SER A 389 11.67 1.80 7.00
CA SER A 389 12.96 1.09 6.96
C SER A 389 13.03 -0.04 7.99
N LEU A 390 12.63 0.23 9.23
CA LEU A 390 12.61 -0.76 10.31
C LEU A 390 11.68 -1.94 9.97
N ILE A 391 10.45 -1.65 9.55
CA ILE A 391 9.46 -2.69 9.23
C ILE A 391 9.93 -3.53 8.04
N GLY A 392 10.48 -2.91 6.99
CA GLY A 392 11.06 -3.63 5.86
C GLY A 392 12.20 -4.57 6.27
N GLU A 393 13.12 -4.10 7.11
CA GLU A 393 14.22 -4.92 7.62
C GLU A 393 13.77 -6.06 8.55
N LEU A 394 12.80 -5.80 9.44
CA LEU A 394 12.20 -6.84 10.29
C LEU A 394 11.49 -7.91 9.46
N TYR A 395 10.79 -7.52 8.40
CA TYR A 395 10.14 -8.44 7.49
C TYR A 395 11.14 -9.38 6.81
N GLU A 396 12.27 -8.86 6.30
CA GLU A 396 13.31 -9.70 5.69
C GLU A 396 14.00 -10.63 6.71
N LEU A 397 14.27 -10.16 7.94
CA LEU A 397 14.77 -11.02 9.02
C LEU A 397 13.81 -12.18 9.29
N TYR A 398 12.53 -11.92 9.48
CA TYR A 398 11.56 -12.96 9.82
C TYR A 398 11.23 -13.87 8.64
N LYS A 399 11.33 -13.39 7.40
CA LYS A 399 11.32 -14.26 6.21
C LYS A 399 12.48 -15.25 6.25
N TYR A 400 13.69 -14.76 6.52
CA TYR A 400 14.87 -15.62 6.66
C TYR A 400 14.69 -16.66 7.78
N LEU A 401 14.29 -16.24 8.99
CA LEU A 401 14.07 -17.14 10.12
C LEU A 401 12.98 -18.18 9.84
N ASN A 402 11.97 -17.81 9.05
CA ASN A 402 10.89 -18.74 8.70
C ASN A 402 11.31 -19.80 7.67
N VAL A 403 12.44 -19.65 6.98
CA VAL A 403 12.92 -20.62 5.96
C VAL A 403 14.24 -21.29 6.30
N VAL A 404 15.03 -20.75 7.23
CA VAL A 404 16.32 -21.32 7.63
C VAL A 404 16.16 -22.76 8.14
N ASP A 405 17.09 -23.64 7.76
CA ASP A 405 17.11 -25.03 8.17
C ASP A 405 18.43 -25.41 8.87
N PHE A 406 18.30 -25.83 10.13
CA PHE A 406 19.40 -26.26 10.97
C PHE A 406 19.57 -27.78 11.00
N SER A 407 18.73 -28.56 10.30
CA SER A 407 18.81 -30.03 10.31
C SER A 407 20.17 -30.57 9.83
N ASP A 408 20.80 -29.95 8.83
CA ASP A 408 22.13 -30.37 8.36
C ASP A 408 23.19 -30.27 9.47
N ILE A 409 23.19 -29.15 10.20
CA ILE A 409 24.13 -28.89 11.30
C ILE A 409 23.91 -29.90 12.43
N LEU A 410 22.66 -30.18 12.76
CA LEU A 410 22.32 -31.18 13.77
C LEU A 410 22.76 -32.59 13.36
N ASN A 411 22.67 -32.93 12.08
CA ASN A 411 23.13 -34.22 11.57
C ASN A 411 24.66 -34.32 11.62
N GLU A 412 25.38 -33.26 11.27
CA GLU A 412 26.85 -33.21 11.40
C GLU A 412 27.30 -33.40 12.85
N ILE A 413 26.63 -32.75 13.82
CA ILE A 413 26.94 -32.91 15.25
C ILE A 413 26.72 -34.36 15.70
N LYS A 414 25.61 -34.99 15.30
CA LYS A 414 25.32 -36.40 15.62
C LYS A 414 26.31 -37.39 14.99
N LEU A 415 26.98 -37.05 13.90
CA LEU A 415 28.01 -37.89 13.28
C LEU A 415 29.36 -37.78 13.99
N LEU A 416 29.55 -36.73 14.79
CA LEU A 416 30.78 -36.47 15.55
C LEU A 416 30.71 -36.99 17.00
N GLU A 417 29.49 -37.28 17.50
CA GLU A 417 29.21 -37.97 18.77
C GLU A 417 29.15 -39.49 18.58
#